data_AF-A0A1Z4I8W6-F1
#
_entry.id   AF-A0A1Z4I8W6-F1
#
_cell.length_a   1.000
_cell.length_b   1.000
_cell.length_c   1.000
_cell.angle_alpha   90.00
_cell.angle_beta   90.00
_cell.angle_gamma   90.00
#
_symmetry.space_group_name_H-M   'P 1'
#
loop_
_entity.id
_entity.type
_entity.pdbx_description
1 polymer ?
#
loop_
_entity_poly.entity_id
_entity_poly.type
_entity_poly.pdbx_seq_one_letter_code
_entity_poly.pdbx_strand_id
1 'polypeptide(L)'
;MIVQDGFDNHTLAQLEFEEYIEQLGEVLAPEIEIDSVADVFGLLYRVWNGSKLLGTFYQNLQEKWIAQPCNSDIRTTCDTPEAAQQIIVAMNGLLIADVA
;
A
#
# COMPACT_ATOMS: atom_id res chain seq x y z
N MET A 1 -25.64 -14.03 51.92
CA MET A 1 -24.23 -13.91 51.50
C MET A 1 -24.20 -14.23 50.02
N ILE A 2 -24.13 -13.23 49.15
CA ILE A 2 -23.99 -13.45 47.71
C ILE A 2 -22.52 -13.19 47.41
N VAL A 3 -21.82 -14.25 47.00
CA VAL A 3 -20.44 -14.17 46.50
C VAL A 3 -20.51 -13.63 45.07
N GLN A 4 -20.19 -12.35 44.91
CA GLN A 4 -19.71 -11.82 43.65
C GLN A 4 -18.19 -11.94 43.70
N ASP A 5 -17.60 -12.72 42.81
CA ASP A 5 -16.32 -12.39 42.18
C ASP A 5 -15.90 -13.53 41.25
N GLY A 6 -15.70 -13.18 39.99
CA GLY A 6 -15.45 -14.11 38.90
C GLY A 6 -16.29 -13.80 37.67
N PHE A 7 -16.60 -12.52 37.40
CA PHE A 7 -16.97 -12.13 36.05
C PHE A 7 -15.68 -12.11 35.23
N ASP A 8 -15.36 -13.32 34.80
CA ASP A 8 -14.32 -13.84 33.91
C ASP A 8 -13.44 -12.80 33.18
N ASN A 9 -12.30 -12.48 33.80
CA ASN A 9 -11.18 -11.79 33.17
C ASN A 9 -10.72 -12.49 31.86
N HIS A 10 -10.98 -13.79 31.75
CA HIS A 10 -10.71 -14.59 30.55
C HIS A 10 -11.70 -14.32 29.42
N THR A 11 -12.97 -14.08 29.74
CA THR A 11 -14.01 -13.77 28.75
C THR A 11 -13.82 -12.36 28.20
N LEU A 12 -13.40 -11.40 29.03
CA LEU A 12 -13.05 -10.06 28.58
C LEU A 12 -11.84 -10.07 27.64
N ALA A 13 -10.79 -10.81 28.00
CA ALA A 13 -9.59 -10.94 27.16
C ALA A 13 -9.88 -11.64 25.82
N GLN A 14 -10.84 -12.58 25.78
CA GLN A 14 -11.28 -13.20 24.53
C GLN A 14 -12.02 -12.21 23.62
N LEU A 15 -12.91 -11.39 24.19
CA LEU A 15 -13.63 -10.38 23.43
C LEU A 15 -12.70 -9.30 22.88
N GLU A 16 -11.73 -8.82 23.68
CA GLU A 16 -10.72 -7.86 23.22
C GLU A 16 -9.85 -8.44 22.10
N PHE A 17 -9.52 -9.73 22.17
CA PHE A 17 -8.76 -10.42 21.13
C PHE A 17 -9.58 -10.62 19.85
N GLU A 18 -10.86 -10.98 19.97
CA GLU A 18 -11.77 -11.10 18.83
C GLU A 18 -11.99 -9.74 18.15
N GLU A 19 -12.18 -8.67 18.92
CA GLU A 19 -12.29 -7.30 18.40
C GLU A 19 -10.99 -6.86 17.71
N TYR A 20 -9.81 -7.24 18.25
CA TYR A 20 -8.52 -7.01 17.62
C TYR A 20 -8.34 -7.81 16.31
N ILE A 21 -8.80 -9.06 16.26
CA ILE A 21 -8.80 -9.90 15.04
C ILE A 21 -9.74 -9.31 13.99
N GLU A 22 -10.91 -8.83 14.38
CA GLU A 22 -11.86 -8.16 13.47
C GLU A 22 -11.24 -6.86 12.90
N GLN A 23 -10.55 -6.07 13.73
CA GLN A 23 -9.80 -4.90 13.26
C GLN A 23 -8.64 -5.26 12.32
N LEU A 24 -7.97 -6.39 12.54
CA LEU A 24 -6.91 -6.90 11.65
C LEU A 24 -7.47 -7.42 10.31
N GLY A 25 -8.70 -7.96 10.31
CA GLY A 25 -9.40 -8.41 9.11
C GLY A 25 -9.71 -7.28 8.12
N GLU A 26 -9.75 -6.03 8.58
CA GLU A 26 -9.88 -4.83 7.73
C GLU A 26 -8.56 -4.35 7.12
N VAL A 27 -7.41 -4.98 7.43
CA VAL A 27 -6.15 -4.72 6.70
C VAL A 27 -6.22 -5.44 5.35
N LEU A 28 -7.10 -4.97 4.48
CA LEU A 28 -7.12 -5.38 3.08
C LEU A 28 -5.78 -4.96 2.47
N ALA A 29 -5.07 -5.93 1.90
CA ALA A 29 -3.88 -5.64 1.11
C ALA A 29 -4.24 -4.57 0.06
N PRO A 30 -3.40 -3.54 -0.13
CA PRO A 30 -3.73 -2.48 -1.07
C PRO A 30 -3.95 -3.08 -2.47
N GLU A 31 -5.11 -2.81 -3.04
CA GLU A 31 -5.49 -3.24 -4.39
C GLU A 31 -4.71 -2.40 -5.41
N ILE A 32 -3.43 -2.72 -5.60
CA ILE A 32 -2.59 -2.00 -6.55
C ILE A 32 -2.91 -2.46 -7.97
N GLU A 33 -3.38 -1.51 -8.78
CA GLU A 33 -3.64 -1.72 -10.20
C GLU A 33 -2.68 -0.88 -11.04
N ILE A 34 -2.27 -1.41 -12.20
CA ILE A 34 -1.43 -0.71 -13.16
C ILE A 34 -2.08 -0.75 -14.54
N ASP A 35 -2.20 0.42 -15.15
CA ASP A 35 -2.53 0.55 -16.55
C ASP A 35 -1.45 1.36 -17.30
N SER A 36 -1.64 1.51 -18.61
CA SER A 36 -0.77 2.34 -19.44
C SER A 36 -1.55 3.17 -20.44
N VAL A 37 -0.99 4.33 -20.79
CA VAL A 37 -1.47 5.21 -21.85
C VAL A 37 -0.30 5.60 -22.74
N ALA A 38 -0.56 5.76 -24.03
CA ALA A 38 0.45 6.29 -24.96
C ALA A 38 0.66 7.79 -24.69
N ASP A 39 1.92 8.20 -24.59
CA ASP A 39 2.39 9.56 -24.46
C ASP A 39 3.40 9.89 -25.59
N VAL A 40 3.73 11.17 -25.75
CA VAL A 40 4.64 11.68 -26.77
C VAL A 40 6.03 11.01 -26.69
N PHE A 41 6.44 10.57 -25.49
CA PHE A 41 7.74 9.95 -25.23
C PHE A 41 7.71 8.42 -25.08
N GLY A 42 6.56 7.78 -25.27
CA GLY A 42 6.40 6.33 -25.11
C GLY A 42 5.20 5.97 -24.24
N LEU A 43 5.26 4.82 -23.55
CA LEU A 43 4.19 4.43 -22.63
C LEU A 43 4.38 5.10 -21.26
N LEU A 44 3.30 5.73 -20.78
CA LEU A 44 3.18 6.21 -19.41
C LEU A 44 2.34 5.20 -18.62
N TYR A 45 2.90 4.67 -17.55
CA TYR A 45 2.23 3.74 -16.66
C TYR A 45 1.66 4.50 -15.45
N ARG A 46 0.45 4.14 -15.04
CA ARG A 46 -0.23 4.76 -13.90
C ARG A 46 -0.47 3.70 -12.83
N VAL A 47 -0.13 4.04 -11.59
CA VAL A 47 -0.31 3.17 -10.42
C VAL A 47 -1.52 3.66 -9.65
N TRP A 48 -2.47 2.77 -9.43
CA TRP A 48 -3.73 3.06 -8.75
C TRP A 48 -3.88 2.23 -7.47
N ASN A 49 -4.66 2.74 -6.52
CA ASN A 49 -5.26 1.97 -5.44
C ASN A 49 -6.76 2.27 -5.44
N GLY A 50 -7.55 1.31 -5.93
CA GLY A 50 -8.94 1.56 -6.31
C GLY A 50 -9.06 2.77 -7.26
N SER A 51 -9.90 3.75 -6.90
CA SER A 51 -10.08 4.97 -7.70
C SER A 51 -9.01 6.06 -7.49
N LYS A 52 -7.98 5.81 -6.66
CA LYS A 52 -6.96 6.80 -6.32
C LYS A 52 -5.69 6.59 -7.14
N LEU A 53 -5.29 7.61 -7.90
CA LEU A 53 -4.00 7.63 -8.57
C LEU A 53 -2.89 7.87 -7.54
N LEU A 54 -1.93 6.94 -7.45
CA LEU A 54 -0.80 7.02 -6.54
C LEU A 54 0.41 7.70 -7.17
N GLY A 55 0.58 7.52 -8.48
CA GLY A 55 1.70 8.06 -9.24
C GLY A 55 1.78 7.49 -10.64
N THR A 56 2.79 7.94 -11.37
CA THR A 56 3.09 7.47 -12.72
C THR A 56 4.55 7.09 -12.84
N PHE A 57 4.86 6.17 -13.75
CA PHE A 57 6.23 5.88 -14.12
C PHE A 57 6.37 5.65 -15.63
N TYR A 58 7.55 5.96 -16.15
CA TYR A 58 7.86 5.83 -17.58
C TYR A 58 9.36 5.59 -17.76
N GLN A 59 9.72 5.07 -18.92
CA GLN A 59 11.11 4.92 -19.30
C GLN A 59 11.59 6.17 -20.05
N ASN A 60 12.73 6.73 -19.63
CA ASN A 60 13.36 7.87 -20.31
C ASN A 60 14.22 7.41 -21.50
N LEU A 61 14.81 8.37 -22.23
CA LEU A 61 15.66 8.10 -23.40
C LEU A 61 16.98 7.39 -23.07
N GLN A 62 17.37 7.33 -21.79
CA GLN A 62 18.53 6.60 -21.30
C GLN A 62 18.17 5.21 -20.77
N GLU A 63 16.97 4.72 -21.12
CA GLU A 63 16.43 3.42 -20.71
C GLU A 63 16.24 3.29 -19.19
N LYS A 64 16.26 4.40 -18.44
CA LYS A 64 16.00 4.42 -17.00
C LYS A 64 14.53 4.69 -16.71
N TRP A 65 14.03 4.08 -15.65
CA TRP A 65 12.67 4.27 -15.17
C TRP A 65 12.59 5.46 -14.23
N ILE A 66 11.60 6.32 -14.46
CA ILE A 66 11.35 7.51 -13.65
C ILE A 66 10.06 7.29 -12.86
N ALA A 67 10.17 7.23 -11.54
CA ALA A 67 9.03 7.18 -10.63
C ALA A 67 8.56 8.59 -10.26
N GLN A 68 7.26 8.87 -10.42
CA GLN A 68 6.64 10.15 -10.10
C GLN A 68 5.40 9.94 -9.23
N PRO A 69 5.55 9.95 -7.89
CA PRO A 69 4.40 9.91 -6.98
C PRO A 69 3.52 11.16 -7.14
N CYS A 70 2.20 11.02 -7.05
CA CYS A 70 1.29 12.17 -7.18
C CYS A 70 1.37 13.15 -6.00
N ASN A 71 1.85 12.70 -4.85
CA ASN A 71 1.96 13.50 -3.62
C ASN A 71 3.34 14.17 -3.45
N SER A 72 4.21 14.14 -4.47
CA SER A 72 5.55 14.70 -4.40
C SER A 72 6.06 15.15 -5.76
N ASP A 73 6.87 16.21 -5.79
CA ASP A 73 7.58 16.64 -7.00
C ASP A 73 8.87 15.84 -7.27
N ILE A 74 9.20 14.88 -6.39
CA ILE A 74 10.39 14.03 -6.53
C ILE A 74 10.24 13.12 -7.75
N ARG A 75 11.32 13.03 -8.54
CA ARG A 75 11.45 12.14 -9.69
C ARG A 75 12.61 11.18 -9.46
N THR A 76 12.32 10.03 -8.88
CA THR A 76 13.36 9.04 -8.58
C THR A 76 13.68 8.24 -9.83
N THR A 77 14.97 8.09 -10.13
CA THR A 77 15.45 7.27 -11.25
C THR A 77 15.80 5.88 -10.75
N CYS A 78 15.40 4.84 -11.47
CA CYS A 78 15.68 3.45 -11.16
C CYS A 78 15.94 2.62 -12.42
N ASP A 79 16.48 1.41 -12.22
CA ASP A 79 16.90 0.53 -13.31
C ASP A 79 15.77 -0.37 -13.83
N THR A 80 14.72 -0.60 -13.03
CA THR A 80 13.61 -1.50 -13.38
C THR A 80 12.25 -0.84 -13.16
N PRO A 81 11.20 -1.28 -13.88
CA PRO A 81 9.84 -0.76 -13.67
C PRO A 81 9.28 -1.14 -12.30
N GLU A 82 9.62 -2.33 -11.77
CA GLU A 82 9.17 -2.79 -10.46
C GLU A 82 9.71 -1.89 -9.34
N ALA A 83 10.96 -1.42 -9.47
CA ALA A 83 11.53 -0.47 -8.53
C ALA A 83 10.79 0.87 -8.56
N ALA A 84 10.40 1.36 -9.76
CA ALA A 84 9.61 2.58 -9.88
C ALA A 84 8.23 2.44 -9.23
N GLN A 85 7.56 1.31 -9.45
CA GLN A 85 6.29 0.98 -8.81
C GLN A 85 6.44 0.95 -7.28
N GLN A 86 7.43 0.24 -6.75
CA GLN A 86 7.67 0.13 -5.31
C GLN A 86 7.90 1.51 -4.66
N ILE A 87 8.66 2.39 -5.31
CA ILE A 87 8.86 3.76 -4.83
C ILE A 87 7.53 4.52 -4.73
N ILE A 88 6.66 4.42 -5.75
CA ILE A 88 5.35 5.08 -5.75
C ILE A 88 4.46 4.54 -4.62
N VAL A 89 4.41 3.22 -4.44
CA VAL A 89 3.64 2.58 -3.36
C VAL A 89 4.17 2.98 -1.98
N ALA A 90 5.50 2.99 -1.81
CA ALA A 90 6.19 3.40 -0.58
C ALA A 90 5.89 4.83 -0.18
N MET A 91 5.99 5.75 -1.13
CA MET A 91 5.75 7.18 -0.88
C MET A 91 4.28 7.50 -0.60
N ASN A 92 3.37 6.57 -0.91
CA ASN A 92 1.96 6.67 -0.54
C ASN A 92 1.63 5.94 0.77
N GLY A 93 2.62 5.40 1.49
CA GLY A 93 2.43 4.73 2.78
C GLY A 93 1.76 3.36 2.67
N LEU A 94 1.83 2.72 1.51
CA LEU A 94 1.12 1.47 1.21
C LEU A 94 2.04 0.25 1.16
N LEU A 95 3.30 0.37 1.61
CA LEU A 95 4.15 -0.80 1.79
C LEU A 95 3.71 -1.55 3.04
N ILE A 96 3.21 -2.77 2.86
CA ILE A 96 3.05 -3.73 3.94
C ILE A 96 4.41 -4.41 4.14
N ALA A 97 4.95 -4.35 5.36
CA ALA A 97 6.12 -5.14 5.69
C ALA A 97 5.75 -6.63 5.61
N ASP A 98 6.48 -7.40 4.81
CA ASP A 98 6.40 -8.86 4.87
C ASP A 98 6.76 -9.28 6.30
N VAL A 99 5.80 -9.88 7.01
CA VAL A 99 6.09 -10.53 8.30
C VAL A 99 6.76 -11.86 7.96
N ALA A 100 8.09 -11.85 8.01
CA ALA A 100 8.93 -13.03 7.82
C ALA A 100 8.82 -14.03 8.99
#